data_AF-A0A2M7IKX1-F1
#
_entry.id   AF-A0A2M7IKX1-F1
#
_cell.length_a   1.000
_cell.length_b   1.000
_cell.length_c   1.000
_cell.angle_alpha   90.00
_cell.angle_beta   90.00
_cell.angle_gamma   90.00
#
_symmetry.space_group_name_H-M   'P 1'
#
loop_
_entity.id
_entity.type
_entity.pdbx_description
1 polymer ?
#
loop_
_entity_poly.entity_id
_entity_poly.type
_entity_poly.pdbx_seq_one_letter_code
_entity_poly.pdbx_strand_id
1 'polypeptide(L)'
;MARPMKPRRIFCDPDVLYFKPRAVPLSMLQEVDLSMDELEALRLCDLENLEQTEAAKKMKVSQSTLQRILTSAHKKIAEALIEGKAIKIVKIKR
;
A
#
# COMPACT_ATOMS: atom_id res chain seq x y z
N MET A 1 -18.76 -3.39 15.98
CA MET A 1 -17.70 -2.36 16.05
C MET A 1 -16.41 -2.92 15.49
N ALA A 2 -15.79 -2.26 14.50
CA ALA A 2 -14.48 -2.66 13.99
C ALA A 2 -13.42 -2.42 15.08
N ARG A 3 -12.62 -3.44 15.37
CA ARG A 3 -11.55 -3.34 16.37
C ARG A 3 -10.56 -2.24 15.95
N PRO A 4 -10.23 -1.26 16.80
CA PRO A 4 -9.24 -0.25 16.45
C PRO A 4 -7.93 -0.93 16.05
N MET A 5 -7.42 -0.54 14.88
CA MET A 5 -6.19 -1.12 14.35
C MET A 5 -5.03 -0.72 15.26
N LYS A 6 -4.22 -1.71 15.67
CA LYS A 6 -3.01 -1.43 16.44
C LYS A 6 -2.10 -0.49 15.64
N PRO A 7 -1.45 0.50 16.28
CA PRO A 7 -0.54 1.40 15.59
C PRO A 7 0.61 0.61 14.96
N ARG A 8 0.87 0.88 13.67
CA ARG A 8 1.92 0.23 12.87
C ARG A 8 3.05 1.20 12.59
N ARG A 9 4.26 0.68 12.40
CA ARG A 9 5.43 1.48 12.02
C ARG A 9 5.55 1.53 10.51
N ILE A 10 5.67 2.75 10.01
CA ILE A 10 5.86 3.11 8.60
C ILE A 10 7.11 3.95 8.58
N PHE A 11 8.06 3.62 7.71
CA PHE A 11 9.34 4.31 7.61
C PHE A 11 9.50 5.03 6.27
N CYS A 12 8.70 4.67 5.26
CA CYS A 12 8.64 5.42 4.02
C CYS A 12 7.78 6.69 4.17
N ASP A 13 8.26 7.78 3.59
CA ASP A 13 7.48 9.00 3.36
C ASP A 13 7.66 9.41 1.88
N PRO A 14 6.77 8.98 0.98
CA PRO A 14 6.92 9.27 -0.43
C PRO A 14 6.54 10.72 -0.73
N ASP A 15 7.31 11.36 -1.60
CA ASP A 15 6.99 12.66 -2.19
C ASP A 15 5.90 12.55 -3.27
N VAL A 16 5.92 11.43 -4.01
CA VAL A 16 4.94 11.13 -5.07
C VAL A 16 3.78 10.35 -4.48
N LEU A 17 2.58 10.93 -4.53
CA LEU A 17 1.36 10.32 -3.98
C LEU A 17 0.38 9.84 -5.04
N TYR A 18 0.68 10.03 -6.33
CA TYR A 18 -0.21 9.68 -7.42
C TYR A 18 0.54 9.05 -8.58
N PHE A 19 0.03 7.92 -9.04
CA PHE A 19 0.44 7.25 -10.27
C PHE A 19 -0.79 7.07 -11.15
N LYS A 20 -0.67 7.31 -12.46
CA LYS A 20 -1.80 7.19 -13.38
C LYS A 20 -1.37 6.80 -14.78
N PRO A 21 -2.26 6.18 -15.58
CA PRO A 21 -2.03 5.96 -17.00
C PRO A 21 -1.70 7.27 -17.74
N ARG A 22 -0.80 7.16 -18.71
CA ARG A 22 -0.40 8.30 -19.55
C ARG A 22 -1.58 8.75 -20.42
N ALA A 23 -1.63 10.06 -20.69
CA ALA A 23 -2.60 10.71 -21.59
C ALA A 23 -4.09 10.72 -21.17
N VAL A 24 -4.47 10.19 -20.00
CA VAL A 24 -5.83 10.32 -19.46
C VAL A 24 -5.87 11.35 -18.31
N PRO A 25 -6.76 12.36 -18.34
CA PRO A 25 -6.94 13.29 -17.22
C PRO A 25 -7.37 12.57 -15.94
N LEU A 26 -6.85 13.00 -14.78
CA LEU A 26 -7.23 12.41 -13.47
C LEU A 26 -8.74 12.46 -13.21
N SER A 27 -9.41 13.55 -13.61
CA SER A 27 -10.85 13.74 -13.43
C SER A 27 -11.72 12.70 -14.16
N MET A 28 -11.15 11.92 -15.09
CA MET A 28 -11.84 10.88 -15.86
C MET A 28 -11.45 9.48 -15.39
N LEU A 29 -10.53 9.34 -14.45
CA LEU A 29 -10.03 8.06 -13.96
C LEU A 29 -10.74 7.67 -12.68
N GLN A 30 -11.06 6.38 -12.56
CA GLN A 30 -11.31 5.80 -11.25
C GLN A 30 -9.98 5.69 -10.50
N GLU A 31 -10.03 5.78 -9.17
CA GLU A 31 -8.87 5.74 -8.31
C GLU A 31 -8.89 4.49 -7.42
N VAL A 32 -7.72 3.93 -7.15
CA VAL A 32 -7.51 2.92 -6.12
C VAL A 32 -6.65 3.51 -5.02
N ASP A 33 -7.16 3.50 -3.80
CA ASP A 33 -6.47 4.00 -2.62
C ASP A 33 -5.50 2.96 -2.07
N LEU A 34 -4.21 3.25 -2.19
CA LEU A 34 -3.13 2.51 -1.54
C LEU A 34 -2.79 3.19 -0.21
N SER A 35 -2.92 2.47 0.88
CA SER A 35 -2.57 2.98 2.21
C SER A 35 -1.06 3.01 2.42
N MET A 36 -0.60 3.85 3.34
CA MET A 36 0.82 3.89 3.73
C MET A 36 1.33 2.53 4.27
N ASP A 37 0.46 1.74 4.93
CA ASP A 37 0.80 0.40 5.39
C ASP A 37 1.06 -0.56 4.22
N GLU A 38 0.21 -0.49 3.18
CA GLU A 38 0.36 -1.29 1.97
C GLU A 38 1.63 -0.91 1.23
N LEU A 39 1.92 0.40 1.11
CA LEU A 39 3.15 0.88 0.50
C LEU A 39 4.40 0.43 1.26
N GLU A 40 4.41 0.52 2.59
CA GLU A 40 5.53 0.05 3.41
C GLU A 40 5.75 -1.46 3.26
N ALA A 41 4.67 -2.25 3.23
CA ALA A 41 4.76 -3.69 3.05
C ALA A 41 5.36 -4.05 1.67
N LEU A 42 4.91 -3.39 0.60
CA LEU A 42 5.48 -3.56 -0.74
C LEU A 42 6.96 -3.16 -0.77
N ARG A 43 7.33 -2.04 -0.13
CA ARG A 43 8.73 -1.60 -0.05
C ARG A 43 9.61 -2.65 0.63
N LEU A 44 9.19 -3.16 1.79
CA LEU A 44 10.00 -4.10 2.57
C LEU A 44 10.10 -5.47 1.89
N CYS A 45 8.98 -6.02 1.40
CA CYS A 45 8.96 -7.37 0.85
C CYS A 45 9.31 -7.43 -0.64
N ASP A 46 8.75 -6.56 -1.47
CA ASP A 46 8.88 -6.68 -2.93
C ASP A 46 10.03 -5.84 -3.49
N LEU A 47 10.39 -4.71 -2.85
CA LEU A 47 11.52 -3.88 -3.29
C LEU A 47 12.83 -4.22 -2.57
N GLU A 48 12.80 -4.33 -1.23
CA GLU A 48 13.97 -4.65 -0.41
C GLU A 48 14.21 -6.17 -0.25
N ASN A 49 13.31 -7.01 -0.77
CA ASN A 49 13.40 -8.47 -0.73
C ASN A 49 13.56 -9.06 0.68
N LEU A 50 13.01 -8.40 1.71
CA LEU A 50 13.04 -8.92 3.07
C LEU A 50 12.07 -10.07 3.24
N GLU A 51 12.43 -11.04 4.08
CA GLU A 51 11.50 -12.09 4.46
C GLU A 51 10.28 -11.51 5.20
N GLN A 52 9.11 -12.12 4.99
CA GLN A 52 7.86 -11.67 5.62
C GLN A 52 7.95 -11.62 7.15
N THR A 53 8.74 -12.52 7.76
CA THR A 53 8.95 -12.53 9.21
C THR A 53 9.71 -11.29 9.68
N GLU A 54 10.71 -10.84 8.93
CA GLU A 54 11.51 -9.66 9.22
C GLU A 54 10.73 -8.36 8.95
N ALA A 55 10.05 -8.29 7.81
CA ALA A 55 9.19 -7.16 7.46
C ALA A 55 8.07 -6.96 8.50
N ALA A 56 7.43 -8.05 8.96
CA ALA A 56 6.40 -7.99 10.00
C ALA A 56 6.96 -7.45 11.32
N LYS A 57 8.17 -7.88 11.71
CA LYS A 57 8.88 -7.34 12.89
C LYS A 57 9.17 -5.85 12.74
N LYS A 58 9.68 -5.39 11.58
CA LYS A 58 9.95 -3.97 11.31
C LYS A 58 8.67 -3.12 11.44
N MET A 59 7.56 -3.59 10.88
CA MET A 59 6.25 -2.90 10.93
C MET A 59 5.52 -3.04 12.29
N LYS A 60 6.03 -3.86 13.21
CA LYS A 60 5.39 -4.24 14.49
C LYS A 60 4.01 -4.89 14.33
N VAL A 61 3.88 -5.80 13.39
CA VAL A 61 2.64 -6.56 13.13
C VAL A 61 2.89 -8.07 13.17
N SER A 62 1.84 -8.88 13.24
CA SER A 62 1.98 -10.33 13.02
C SER A 62 2.27 -10.62 11.55
N GLN A 63 2.94 -11.74 11.26
CA GLN A 63 3.16 -12.20 9.89
C GLN A 63 1.83 -12.36 9.13
N SER A 64 0.80 -12.91 9.77
CA SER A 64 -0.55 -13.00 9.20
C SER A 64 -1.18 -11.64 8.85
N THR A 65 -0.88 -10.61 9.65
CA THR A 65 -1.34 -9.24 9.37
C THR A 65 -0.58 -8.66 8.18
N LEU A 66 0.74 -8.85 8.12
CA LEU A 66 1.56 -8.43 6.98
C LEU A 66 1.09 -9.09 5.69
N GLN A 67 0.86 -10.41 5.71
CA GLN A 67 0.37 -11.15 4.55
C GLN A 67 -0.95 -10.57 4.03
N ARG A 68 -1.90 -10.27 4.94
CA ARG A 68 -3.17 -9.63 4.54
C ARG A 68 -2.96 -8.24 3.95
N ILE A 69 -2.01 -7.45 4.46
CA ILE A 69 -1.66 -6.14 3.89
C ILE A 69 -1.11 -6.33 2.48
N LEU A 70 -0.16 -7.24 2.27
CA LEU A 70 0.41 -7.53 0.95
C LEU A 70 -0.66 -8.01 -0.04
N THR A 71 -1.51 -8.96 0.36
CA THR A 71 -2.60 -9.44 -0.51
C THR A 71 -3.55 -8.31 -0.93
N SER A 72 -3.88 -7.40 -0.01
CA SER A 72 -4.70 -6.21 -0.31
C SER A 72 -3.96 -5.28 -1.28
N ALA A 73 -2.68 -5.00 -1.02
CA ALA A 73 -1.84 -4.15 -1.85
C ALA A 73 -1.70 -4.68 -3.28
N HIS A 74 -1.37 -5.96 -3.44
CA HIS A 74 -1.24 -6.61 -4.75
C HIS A 74 -2.54 -6.62 -5.52
N LYS A 75 -3.68 -6.89 -4.86
CA LYS A 75 -5.00 -6.83 -5.51
C LYS A 75 -5.28 -5.43 -6.05
N LYS A 76 -5.05 -4.39 -5.25
CA LYS A 76 -5.26 -2.99 -5.63
C LYS A 76 -4.38 -2.56 -6.80
N ILE A 77 -3.10 -2.94 -6.78
CA ILE A 77 -2.16 -2.66 -7.87
C ILE A 77 -2.61 -3.40 -9.14
N ALA A 78 -2.96 -4.68 -9.03
CA ALA A 78 -3.43 -5.47 -10.16
C ALA A 78 -4.69 -4.86 -10.78
N GLU A 79 -5.68 -4.48 -9.95
CA GLU A 79 -6.89 -3.79 -10.39
C GLU A 79 -6.56 -2.50 -11.14
N ALA A 80 -5.67 -1.67 -10.59
CA ALA A 80 -5.29 -0.41 -11.22
C ALA A 80 -4.56 -0.62 -12.56
N LEU A 81 -3.70 -1.62 -12.65
CA LEU A 81 -2.96 -1.93 -13.89
C LEU A 81 -3.86 -2.53 -14.97
N ILE A 82 -4.79 -3.42 -14.61
CA ILE A 82 -5.67 -4.11 -15.57
C ILE A 82 -6.83 -3.23 -16.02
N GLU A 83 -7.45 -2.49 -15.09
CA GLU A 83 -8.61 -1.63 -15.40
C GLU A 83 -8.20 -0.20 -15.78
N GLY A 84 -6.91 0.13 -15.74
CA GLY A 84 -6.40 1.45 -16.10
C GLY A 84 -6.78 2.54 -15.10
N LYS A 85 -6.79 2.22 -13.80
CA LYS A 85 -7.10 3.19 -12.73
C LYS A 85 -5.87 3.97 -12.29
N ALA A 86 -6.08 5.14 -11.71
CA ALA A 86 -5.02 5.83 -10.99
C ALA A 86 -4.79 5.17 -9.62
N ILE A 87 -3.55 5.14 -9.16
CA ILE A 87 -3.17 4.71 -7.80
C ILE A 87 -2.90 5.97 -6.99
N LYS A 88 -3.62 6.11 -5.88
CA LYS A 88 -3.46 7.21 -4.93
C LYS A 88 -2.91 6.68 -3.62
N ILE A 89 -1.81 7.26 -3.16
CA ILE A 89 -1.23 6.94 -1.85
C ILE A 89 -1.89 7.82 -0.78
N VAL A 90 -2.65 7.19 0.12
CA VAL A 90 -3.41 7.90 1.16
C VAL A 90 -2.58 8.03 2.43
N LYS A 91 -2.14 9.27 2.74
CA LYS A 91 -1.56 9.62 4.03
C LYS A 91 -2.67 9.85 5.06
N ILE A 92 -2.72 9.04 6.10
CA ILE A 92 -3.57 9.33 7.26
C ILE A 92 -2.87 10.44 8.05
N LYS A 93 -3.49 11.62 8.16
CA LYS A 93 -3.07 12.63 9.14
C LYS A 93 -3.21 12.01 10.53
N ARG A 94 -2.09 11.67 11.16
CA ARG A 94 -2.04 11.28 12.58
C ARG A 94 -2.07 12.52 13.46
#